data_AF-A0A7C5CEP2-F1
#
_entry.id   AF-A0A7C5CEP2-F1
#
_cell.length_a   1.000
_cell.length_b   1.000
_cell.length_c   1.000
_cell.angle_alpha   90.00
_cell.angle_beta   90.00
_cell.angle_gamma   90.00
#
_symmetry.space_group_name_H-M   'P 1'
#
loop_
_entity.id
_entity.type
_entity.pdbx_description
1 polymer ?
#
loop_
_entity_poly.entity_id
_entity_poly.type
_entity_poly.pdbx_seq_one_letter_code
_entity_poly.pdbx_strand_id
1 'polypeptide(L)'
;MYWSPSANFASLGYEHFIWYPEDPPVVFDQTFPDMIQYYIDNKVDVPQWLKDQKDKGLPWANKQAFQMAKGTPKYEQLKTLLINTKALQTKFFFDRVVDSIPEIVKYVPKDKREYIKNNYKALSETEGGWYPLIDYINFKGKGIKETEKYNNQGWGLLQVLQTMRPMTKGSQALKEFSDAAKVVLENRVKNKPSEKHFLKGWLKRTNTYATPIY
;
A
#
# COMPACT_ATOMS: atom_id res chain seq x y z
N MET A 1 5.62 -9.88 -12.08
CA MET A 1 4.25 -10.43 -12.00
C MET A 1 4.30 -11.78 -11.30
N TYR A 2 3.47 -11.98 -10.29
CA TYR A 2 3.53 -13.14 -9.41
C TYR A 2 2.14 -13.48 -8.86
N TRP A 3 1.89 -14.76 -8.58
CA TRP A 3 0.69 -15.22 -7.89
C TRP A 3 1.10 -16.19 -6.78
N SER A 4 0.94 -15.76 -5.52
CA SER A 4 1.31 -16.56 -4.34
C SER A 4 0.46 -17.83 -4.24
N PRO A 5 1.03 -19.00 -3.86
CA PRO A 5 0.23 -20.19 -3.56
C PRO A 5 -0.88 -19.95 -2.51
N SER A 6 -0.70 -18.98 -1.62
CA SER A 6 -1.64 -18.66 -0.54
C SER A 6 -2.60 -17.51 -0.87
N ALA A 7 -2.57 -16.96 -2.09
CA ALA A 7 -3.41 -15.82 -2.49
C ALA A 7 -4.43 -16.21 -3.56
N ASN A 8 -5.56 -15.51 -3.56
CA ASN A 8 -6.60 -15.57 -4.60
C ASN A 8 -6.51 -14.39 -5.59
N PHE A 9 -5.35 -13.75 -5.69
CA PHE A 9 -5.09 -12.59 -6.56
C PHE A 9 -3.67 -12.64 -7.15
N ALA A 10 -3.46 -11.89 -8.24
CA ALA A 10 -2.14 -11.64 -8.79
C ALA A 10 -1.52 -10.37 -8.18
N SER A 11 -0.20 -10.41 -7.97
CA SER A 11 0.65 -9.28 -7.61
C SER A 11 1.45 -8.85 -8.85
N LEU A 12 1.21 -7.64 -9.32
CA LEU A 12 1.70 -7.11 -10.59
C LEU A 12 2.64 -5.93 -10.35
N GLY A 13 3.44 -5.59 -11.37
CA GLY A 13 4.41 -4.50 -11.31
C GLY A 13 5.58 -4.70 -10.35
N TYR A 14 6.38 -3.64 -10.21
CA TYR A 14 7.55 -3.60 -9.32
C TYR A 14 7.17 -3.41 -7.85
N GLU A 15 6.02 -2.82 -7.62
CA GLU A 15 5.55 -2.37 -6.30
C GLU A 15 4.32 -3.17 -5.81
N HIS A 16 4.14 -4.38 -6.36
CA HIS A 16 3.17 -5.38 -5.90
C HIS A 16 1.68 -4.95 -5.94
N PHE A 17 1.23 -4.41 -7.07
CA PHE A 17 -0.18 -4.09 -7.29
C PHE A 17 -1.08 -5.33 -7.21
N ILE A 18 -2.15 -5.26 -6.43
CA ILE A 18 -3.11 -6.36 -6.24
C ILE A 18 -4.20 -6.29 -7.31
N TRP A 19 -4.46 -7.40 -7.98
CA TRP A 19 -5.60 -7.56 -8.89
C TRP A 19 -6.29 -8.90 -8.69
N TYR A 20 -7.56 -8.86 -8.31
CA TYR A 20 -8.40 -10.04 -8.17
C TYR A 20 -9.07 -10.39 -9.51
N PRO A 21 -9.37 -11.67 -9.75
CA PRO A 21 -10.39 -12.08 -10.71
C PRO A 21 -11.77 -11.48 -10.41
N GLU A 22 -12.74 -11.69 -11.29
CA GLU A 22 -14.10 -11.11 -11.22
C GLU A 22 -14.91 -11.56 -9.99
N ASP A 23 -14.81 -12.84 -9.59
CA ASP A 23 -15.75 -13.46 -8.64
C ASP A 23 -15.28 -13.80 -7.20
N PRO A 24 -13.99 -13.70 -6.78
CA PRO A 24 -13.61 -14.07 -5.43
C PRO A 24 -13.92 -12.96 -4.41
N PRO A 25 -14.16 -13.31 -3.14
CA PRO A 25 -14.25 -12.31 -2.07
C PRO A 25 -12.95 -11.50 -2.01
N VAL A 26 -13.10 -10.18 -2.16
CA VAL A 26 -12.01 -9.21 -2.10
C VAL A 26 -11.66 -8.99 -0.63
N VAL A 27 -10.44 -9.39 -0.24
CA VAL A 27 -9.94 -9.30 1.14
C VAL A 27 -9.04 -8.07 1.33
N PHE A 28 -8.40 -7.62 0.24
CA PHE A 28 -7.50 -6.47 0.20
C PHE A 28 -7.96 -5.49 -0.88
N ASP A 29 -7.64 -4.20 -0.72
CA ASP A 29 -7.91 -3.21 -1.76
C ASP A 29 -7.19 -3.56 -3.06
N GLN A 30 -7.91 -3.46 -4.19
CA GLN A 30 -7.34 -3.70 -5.51
C GLN A 30 -6.59 -2.46 -5.99
N THR A 31 -5.27 -2.52 -6.06
CA THR A 31 -4.45 -1.36 -6.47
C THR A 31 -4.11 -1.36 -7.95
N PHE A 32 -4.24 -2.48 -8.66
CA PHE A 32 -3.93 -2.52 -10.08
C PHE A 32 -4.98 -1.80 -10.98
N PRO A 33 -6.30 -1.87 -10.72
CA PRO A 33 -7.28 -1.06 -11.43
C PRO A 33 -6.98 0.45 -11.34
N ASP A 34 -6.60 0.94 -10.15
CA ASP A 34 -6.15 2.33 -9.95
C ASP A 34 -4.92 2.64 -10.81
N MET A 35 -3.96 1.70 -10.90
CA MET A 35 -2.77 1.87 -11.73
C MET A 35 -3.10 1.94 -13.23
N ILE A 36 -4.07 1.14 -13.70
CA ILE A 36 -4.56 1.21 -15.09
C ILE A 36 -5.16 2.60 -15.36
N GLN A 37 -5.97 3.12 -14.43
CA GLN A 37 -6.50 4.48 -14.55
C GLN A 37 -5.38 5.52 -14.59
N TYR A 38 -4.39 5.39 -13.71
CA TYR A 38 -3.25 6.28 -13.67
C TYR A 38 -2.42 6.26 -14.98
N TYR A 39 -2.29 5.11 -15.63
CA TYR A 39 -1.70 5.02 -16.97
C TYR A 39 -2.51 5.79 -18.01
N ILE A 40 -3.84 5.67 -17.99
CA ILE A 40 -4.73 6.39 -18.91
C ILE A 40 -4.60 7.90 -18.72
N ASP A 41 -4.60 8.36 -17.46
CA ASP A 41 -4.50 9.78 -17.12
C ASP A 41 -3.16 10.37 -17.56
N ASN A 42 -2.08 9.58 -17.46
CA ASN A 42 -0.73 9.93 -17.91
C ASN A 42 -0.45 9.60 -19.39
N LYS A 43 -1.49 9.33 -20.20
CA LYS A 43 -1.40 9.12 -21.66
C LYS A 43 -0.47 7.98 -22.09
N VAL A 44 -0.31 6.96 -21.24
CA VAL A 44 0.37 5.73 -21.63
C VAL A 44 -0.50 4.95 -22.62
N ASP A 45 0.10 4.33 -23.63
CA ASP A 45 -0.60 3.43 -24.53
C ASP A 45 -0.93 2.11 -23.84
N VAL A 46 -2.08 2.10 -23.16
CA VAL A 46 -2.61 0.92 -22.47
C VAL A 46 -3.34 0.03 -23.48
N PRO A 47 -3.02 -1.27 -23.58
CA PRO A 47 -3.75 -2.21 -24.44
C PRO A 47 -5.25 -2.17 -24.20
N GLN A 48 -6.07 -2.14 -25.26
CA GLN A 48 -7.52 -1.98 -25.13
C GLN A 48 -8.16 -3.02 -24.21
N TRP A 49 -7.74 -4.29 -24.31
CA TRP A 49 -8.26 -5.35 -23.45
C TRP A 49 -8.03 -5.08 -21.96
N LEU A 50 -6.95 -4.37 -21.61
CA LEU A 50 -6.62 -4.05 -20.21
C LEU A 50 -7.53 -2.91 -19.71
N LYS A 51 -7.84 -1.94 -20.57
CA LYS A 51 -8.85 -0.90 -20.27
C LYS A 51 -10.22 -1.54 -20.03
N ASP A 52 -10.62 -2.47 -20.91
CA ASP A 52 -11.92 -3.16 -20.82
C ASP A 52 -12.04 -4.07 -19.58
N GLN A 53 -10.89 -4.56 -19.07
CA GLN A 53 -10.82 -5.42 -17.89
C GLN A 53 -10.65 -4.65 -16.58
N LYS A 54 -10.34 -3.34 -16.62
CA LYS A 54 -10.02 -2.54 -15.42
C LYS A 54 -11.04 -2.75 -14.29
N ASP A 55 -12.33 -2.72 -14.63
CA ASP A 55 -13.44 -2.80 -13.67
C ASP A 55 -14.08 -4.19 -13.60
N LYS A 56 -13.62 -5.15 -14.41
CA LYS A 56 -14.11 -6.54 -14.42
C LYS A 56 -13.22 -7.48 -13.61
N GLY A 57 -11.92 -7.17 -13.53
CA GLY A 57 -10.96 -7.99 -12.81
C GLY A 57 -9.93 -8.65 -13.71
N LEU A 58 -9.03 -9.39 -13.07
CA LEU A 58 -7.97 -10.12 -13.73
C LEU A 58 -8.58 -11.21 -14.64
N PRO A 59 -8.26 -11.26 -15.94
CA PRO A 59 -8.88 -12.20 -16.88
C PRO A 59 -8.49 -13.67 -16.65
N TRP A 60 -7.58 -13.94 -15.72
CA TRP A 60 -7.15 -15.29 -15.35
C TRP A 60 -7.75 -15.65 -13.99
N ALA A 61 -8.76 -16.53 -14.02
CA ALA A 61 -9.59 -16.87 -12.86
C ALA A 61 -8.82 -17.44 -11.66
N ASN A 62 -7.65 -18.05 -11.89
CA ASN A 62 -6.85 -18.65 -10.84
C ASN A 62 -5.37 -18.71 -11.22
N LYS A 63 -4.55 -19.13 -10.26
CA LYS A 63 -3.10 -19.27 -10.43
C LYS A 63 -2.73 -20.17 -11.62
N GLN A 64 -3.43 -21.28 -11.84
CA GLN A 64 -3.14 -22.21 -12.94
C GLN A 64 -3.36 -21.53 -14.29
N ALA A 65 -4.51 -20.85 -14.47
CA ALA A 65 -4.79 -20.05 -15.67
C ALA A 65 -3.74 -18.96 -15.87
N PHE A 66 -3.32 -18.28 -14.80
CA PHE A 66 -2.27 -17.26 -14.84
C PHE A 66 -0.90 -17.82 -15.27
N GLN A 67 -0.55 -19.04 -14.84
CA GLN A 67 0.68 -19.70 -15.27
C GLN A 67 0.61 -20.16 -16.73
N MET A 68 -0.52 -20.74 -17.15
CA MET A 68 -0.73 -21.17 -18.54
C MET A 68 -0.76 -19.99 -19.52
N ALA A 69 -1.09 -18.80 -19.04
CA ALA A 69 -1.08 -17.59 -19.86
C ALA A 69 0.32 -17.08 -20.24
N LYS A 70 1.40 -17.59 -19.63
CA LYS A 70 2.77 -17.20 -19.97
C LYS A 70 3.04 -17.42 -21.46
N GLY A 71 3.62 -16.40 -22.12
CA GLY A 71 3.86 -16.43 -23.57
C GLY A 71 2.63 -16.14 -24.44
N THR A 72 1.42 -16.03 -23.88
CA THR A 72 0.26 -15.56 -24.65
C THR A 72 0.34 -14.06 -24.93
N PRO A 73 -0.30 -13.56 -26.01
CA PRO A 73 -0.26 -12.13 -26.35
C PRO A 73 -0.68 -11.20 -25.22
N LYS A 74 -1.77 -11.49 -24.51
CA LYS A 74 -2.25 -10.67 -23.37
C LYS A 74 -1.22 -10.62 -22.24
N TYR A 75 -0.60 -11.76 -21.92
CA TYR A 75 0.40 -11.83 -20.87
C TYR A 75 1.67 -11.03 -21.22
N GLU A 76 2.18 -11.18 -22.44
CA GLU A 76 3.39 -10.45 -22.87
C GLU A 76 3.12 -8.94 -23.02
N GLN A 77 1.92 -8.54 -23.45
CA GLN A 77 1.50 -7.14 -23.46
C GLN A 77 1.47 -6.55 -22.04
N LEU A 78 0.85 -7.25 -21.07
CA LEU A 78 0.84 -6.81 -19.68
C LEU A 78 2.26 -6.71 -19.10
N LYS A 79 3.09 -7.71 -19.36
CA LYS A 79 4.50 -7.72 -18.93
C LYS A 79 5.28 -6.54 -19.52
N THR A 80 5.12 -6.28 -20.82
CA THR A 80 5.80 -5.18 -21.52
C THR A 80 5.37 -3.83 -20.97
N LEU A 81 4.06 -3.62 -20.78
CA LEU A 81 3.53 -2.41 -20.14
C LEU A 81 4.20 -2.19 -18.78
N LEU A 82 4.22 -3.22 -17.92
CA LEU A 82 4.82 -3.12 -16.59
C LEU A 82 6.32 -2.85 -16.60
N ILE A 83 7.07 -3.39 -17.57
CA ILE A 83 8.51 -3.12 -17.68
C ILE A 83 8.74 -1.66 -18.11
N ASN A 84 7.98 -1.19 -19.09
CA ASN A 84 8.17 0.12 -19.70
C ASN A 84 7.66 1.29 -18.82
N THR A 85 6.87 1.01 -17.80
CA THR A 85 6.26 2.04 -16.95
C THR A 85 6.80 2.06 -15.51
N LYS A 86 7.99 1.51 -15.27
CA LYS A 86 8.57 1.41 -13.90
C LYS A 86 8.55 2.73 -13.15
N ALA A 87 9.02 3.83 -13.76
CA ALA A 87 9.06 5.14 -13.12
C ALA A 87 7.64 5.64 -12.74
N LEU A 88 6.66 5.36 -13.60
CA LEU A 88 5.28 5.78 -13.36
C LEU A 88 4.60 4.94 -12.28
N GLN A 89 4.95 3.66 -12.13
CA GLN A 89 4.52 2.83 -11.01
C GLN A 89 5.03 3.37 -9.68
N THR A 90 6.29 3.80 -9.61
CA THR A 90 6.84 4.44 -8.41
C THR A 90 6.14 5.78 -8.13
N LYS A 91 5.93 6.60 -9.17
CA LYS A 91 5.22 7.88 -9.04
C LYS A 91 3.78 7.70 -8.53
N PHE A 92 3.06 6.68 -9.00
CA PHE A 92 1.71 6.39 -8.53
C PHE A 92 1.63 6.26 -7.01
N PHE A 93 2.56 5.54 -6.39
CA PHE A 93 2.54 5.38 -4.94
C PHE A 93 2.92 6.64 -4.19
N PHE A 94 3.85 7.42 -4.74
CA PHE A 94 4.17 8.74 -4.20
C PHE A 94 2.93 9.65 -4.20
N ASP A 95 2.27 9.78 -5.34
CA ASP A 95 1.08 10.62 -5.49
C ASP A 95 -0.06 10.12 -4.57
N ARG A 96 -0.27 8.80 -4.50
CA ARG A 96 -1.25 8.18 -3.58
C ARG A 96 -1.00 8.54 -2.12
N VAL A 97 0.27 8.59 -1.67
CA VAL A 97 0.60 9.02 -0.31
C VAL A 97 0.31 10.50 -0.14
N VAL A 98 0.76 11.36 -1.06
CA VAL A 98 0.53 12.81 -1.00
C VAL A 98 -0.96 13.12 -0.89
N ASP A 99 -1.78 12.49 -1.74
CA ASP A 99 -3.23 12.69 -1.79
C ASP A 99 -3.95 12.12 -0.55
N SER A 100 -3.35 11.09 0.08
CA SER A 100 -3.93 10.47 1.28
C SER A 100 -3.91 11.38 2.52
N ILE A 101 -2.97 12.32 2.61
CA ILE A 101 -2.80 13.14 3.82
C ILE A 101 -3.97 14.12 4.02
N PRO A 102 -4.40 14.90 3.02
CA PRO A 102 -5.62 15.69 3.11
C PRO A 102 -6.85 14.86 3.49
N GLU A 103 -6.97 13.63 2.98
CA GLU A 103 -8.06 12.73 3.36
C GLU A 103 -7.96 12.32 4.84
N ILE A 104 -6.81 11.80 5.27
CA ILE A 104 -6.55 11.37 6.65
C ILE A 104 -6.90 12.50 7.63
N VAL A 105 -6.43 13.71 7.37
CA VAL A 105 -6.64 14.89 8.24
C VAL A 105 -8.12 15.24 8.42
N LYS A 106 -9.00 14.94 7.45
CA LYS A 106 -10.45 15.18 7.59
C LYS A 106 -11.07 14.34 8.70
N TYR A 107 -10.55 13.15 8.95
CA TYR A 107 -11.01 12.22 9.99
C TYR A 107 -10.43 12.51 11.39
N VAL A 108 -9.63 13.57 11.52
CA VAL A 108 -8.96 13.94 12.78
C VAL A 108 -9.64 15.17 13.41
N PRO A 109 -9.86 15.19 14.74
CA PRO A 109 -10.30 16.38 15.48
C PRO A 109 -9.42 17.59 15.18
N LYS A 110 -10.01 18.78 15.07
CA LYS A 110 -9.32 20.00 14.59
C LYS A 110 -8.02 20.31 15.36
N ASP A 111 -8.02 20.12 16.68
CA ASP A 111 -6.88 20.33 17.58
C ASP A 111 -5.73 19.33 17.38
N LYS A 112 -6.00 18.17 16.76
CA LYS A 112 -5.00 17.14 16.46
C LYS A 112 -4.52 17.14 15.01
N ARG A 113 -5.14 17.92 14.12
CA ARG A 113 -4.79 17.93 12.68
C ARG A 113 -3.34 18.36 12.44
N GLU A 114 -2.90 19.40 13.12
CA GLU A 114 -1.55 19.93 12.93
C GLU A 114 -0.47 18.96 13.42
N TYR A 115 -0.76 18.23 14.50
CA TYR A 115 0.10 17.16 15.00
C TYR A 115 0.39 16.10 13.92
N ILE A 116 -0.67 15.62 13.25
CA ILE A 116 -0.56 14.61 12.19
C ILE A 116 0.21 15.13 10.99
N LYS A 117 -0.08 16.37 10.57
CA LYS A 117 0.64 17.01 9.46
C LYS A 117 2.12 17.19 9.77
N ASN A 118 2.47 17.60 10.99
CA ASN A 118 3.86 17.79 11.39
C ASN A 118 4.66 16.49 11.41
N ASN A 119 4.08 15.41 11.96
CA ASN A 119 4.75 14.10 11.94
C ASN A 119 4.90 13.55 10.52
N TYR A 120 3.88 13.71 9.66
CA TYR A 120 4.00 13.38 8.25
C TYR A 120 5.10 14.20 7.56
N LYS A 121 5.10 15.52 7.77
CA LYS A 121 6.06 16.45 7.18
C LYS A 121 7.48 16.08 7.58
N ALA A 122 7.71 15.84 8.87
CA ALA A 122 9.01 15.41 9.40
C ALA A 122 9.55 14.18 8.65
N LEU A 123 8.70 13.19 8.36
CA LEU A 123 9.08 12.03 7.56
C LEU A 123 9.32 12.38 6.08
N SER A 124 8.38 13.06 5.43
CA SER A 124 8.47 13.39 4.00
C SER A 124 9.67 14.26 3.63
N GLU A 125 10.17 15.06 4.59
CA GLU A 125 11.36 15.91 4.46
C GLU A 125 12.65 15.23 4.95
N THR A 126 12.57 13.99 5.45
CA THR A 126 13.72 13.19 5.84
C THR A 126 14.17 12.31 4.69
N GLU A 127 15.48 12.25 4.45
CA GLU A 127 16.07 11.31 3.51
C GLU A 127 15.63 9.86 3.82
N GLY A 128 15.11 9.16 2.82
CA GLY A 128 14.55 7.81 3.01
C GLY A 128 13.15 7.76 3.65
N GLY A 129 12.56 8.90 4.05
CA GLY A 129 11.25 8.92 4.73
C GLY A 129 10.04 8.66 3.85
N TRP A 130 10.19 8.72 2.52
CA TRP A 130 9.13 8.29 1.59
C TRP A 130 8.91 6.79 1.58
N TYR A 131 9.97 6.00 1.73
CA TYR A 131 9.87 4.55 1.79
C TYR A 131 8.87 4.07 2.85
N PRO A 132 9.00 4.43 4.15
CA PRO A 132 8.07 3.96 5.17
C PRO A 132 6.65 4.49 5.00
N LEU A 133 6.47 5.71 4.47
CA LEU A 133 5.14 6.28 4.21
C LEU A 133 4.40 5.51 3.10
N ILE A 134 5.08 5.26 1.99
CA ILE A 134 4.57 4.49 0.84
C ILE A 134 4.32 3.04 1.25
N ASP A 135 5.31 2.43 1.89
CA ASP A 135 5.22 1.02 2.25
C ASP A 135 4.10 0.76 3.26
N TYR A 136 3.97 1.59 4.29
CA TYR A 136 2.95 1.38 5.33
C TYR A 136 1.53 1.59 4.81
N ILE A 137 1.30 2.59 3.95
CA ILE A 137 -0.04 2.82 3.40
C ILE A 137 -0.47 1.65 2.50
N ASN A 138 0.46 1.07 1.74
CA ASN A 138 0.20 -0.10 0.90
C ASN A 138 0.02 -1.37 1.73
N PHE A 139 0.69 -1.44 2.87
CA PHE A 139 0.65 -2.59 3.76
C PHE A 139 -0.59 -2.61 4.66
N LYS A 140 -0.95 -1.48 5.26
CA LYS A 140 -2.00 -1.37 6.30
C LYS A 140 -3.11 -0.36 6.02
N GLY A 141 -3.03 0.36 4.90
CA GLY A 141 -4.04 1.34 4.51
C GLY A 141 -3.88 2.69 5.20
N LYS A 142 -4.78 3.60 4.84
CA LYS A 142 -4.85 4.99 5.35
C LYS A 142 -5.23 5.05 6.84
N GLY A 143 -5.96 4.05 7.35
CA GLY A 143 -6.44 4.01 8.74
C GLY A 143 -7.74 4.80 8.97
N ILE A 144 -8.51 5.05 7.92
CA ILE A 144 -9.75 5.84 7.95
C ILE A 144 -11.03 5.01 7.74
N LYS A 145 -10.92 3.73 7.33
CA LYS A 145 -12.09 2.87 7.13
C LYS A 145 -12.59 2.33 8.46
N GLU A 146 -13.90 2.35 8.67
CA GLU A 146 -14.53 1.76 9.87
C GLU A 146 -14.37 0.24 9.93
N THR A 147 -14.31 -0.43 8.78
CA THR A 147 -14.07 -1.88 8.66
C THR A 147 -12.64 -2.29 9.01
N GLU A 148 -11.70 -1.33 9.11
CA GLU A 148 -10.30 -1.56 9.43
C GLU A 148 -9.97 -1.16 10.88
N LYS A 149 -10.86 -1.52 11.80
CA LYS A 149 -10.72 -1.27 13.25
C LYS A 149 -11.10 -2.49 14.08
N TYR A 150 -10.47 -2.64 15.23
CA TYR A 150 -10.95 -3.51 16.31
C TYR A 150 -11.15 -2.67 17.56
N ASN A 151 -12.31 -2.80 18.20
CA ASN A 151 -12.65 -2.02 19.40
C ASN A 151 -12.44 -0.51 19.21
N ASN A 152 -12.86 0.02 18.04
CA ASN A 152 -12.66 1.41 17.60
C ASN A 152 -11.19 1.84 17.44
N GLN A 153 -10.23 0.92 17.48
CA GLN A 153 -8.81 1.18 17.24
C GLN A 153 -8.40 0.68 15.85
N GLY A 154 -8.01 1.62 14.99
CA GLY A 154 -7.46 1.32 13.67
C GLY A 154 -5.98 0.93 13.72
N TRP A 155 -5.42 0.61 12.55
CA TRP A 155 -4.01 0.20 12.42
C TRP A 155 -3.30 0.75 11.17
N GLY A 156 -3.91 1.71 10.49
CA GLY A 156 -3.34 2.31 9.28
C GLY A 156 -2.43 3.49 9.58
N LEU A 157 -2.02 4.19 8.51
CA LEU A 157 -1.05 5.30 8.59
C LEU A 157 -1.47 6.39 9.59
N LEU A 158 -2.77 6.71 9.67
CA LEU A 158 -3.30 7.66 10.66
C LEU A 158 -2.90 7.28 12.09
N GLN A 159 -3.09 6.01 12.49
CA GLN A 159 -2.80 5.58 13.86
C GLN A 159 -1.30 5.60 14.15
N VAL A 160 -0.44 5.35 13.16
CA VAL A 160 1.01 5.50 13.33
C VAL A 160 1.37 6.95 13.58
N LEU A 161 0.89 7.87 12.75
CA LEU A 161 1.17 9.31 12.89
C LEU A 161 0.62 9.88 14.22
N GLN A 162 -0.50 9.35 14.72
CA GLN A 162 -1.04 9.65 16.05
C GLN A 162 -0.18 9.13 17.19
N THR A 163 0.42 7.94 17.01
CA THR A 163 1.23 7.26 18.04
C THR A 163 2.63 7.84 18.14
N MET A 164 3.21 8.29 17.03
CA MET A 164 4.50 8.99 17.01
C MET A 164 4.46 10.19 17.93
N ARG A 165 5.53 10.44 18.68
CA ARG A 165 5.81 11.72 19.34
C ARG A 165 6.03 12.84 18.31
N PRO A 166 5.92 14.13 18.70
CA PRO A 166 6.29 15.23 17.80
C PRO A 166 7.73 15.11 17.31
N MET A 167 7.90 15.10 15.99
CA MET A 167 9.21 14.99 15.35
C MET A 167 9.54 16.18 14.46
N THR A 168 10.83 16.43 14.30
CA THR A 168 11.40 17.23 13.20
C THR A 168 12.07 16.31 12.18
N LYS A 169 12.38 16.80 10.98
CA LYS A 169 13.11 16.03 9.98
C LYS A 169 14.45 15.51 10.51
N GLY A 170 14.83 14.30 10.11
CA GLY A 170 16.07 13.62 10.50
C GLY A 170 15.85 12.14 10.80
N SER A 171 16.94 11.39 10.96
CA SER A 171 16.92 9.93 11.21
C SER A 171 16.07 9.51 12.41
N GLN A 172 15.94 10.37 13.42
CA GLN A 172 15.07 10.09 14.56
C GLN A 172 13.59 10.00 14.16
N ALA A 173 13.13 10.74 13.14
CA ALA A 173 11.76 10.64 12.64
C ALA A 173 11.48 9.25 12.04
N LEU A 174 12.46 8.68 11.32
CA LEU A 174 12.40 7.32 10.79
C LEU A 174 12.28 6.28 11.92
N LYS A 175 13.13 6.41 12.94
CA LYS A 175 13.10 5.54 14.11
C LYS A 175 11.77 5.64 14.85
N GLU A 176 11.27 6.86 15.08
CA GLU A 176 10.00 7.09 15.74
C GLU A 176 8.83 6.48 14.97
N PHE A 177 8.81 6.62 13.63
CA PHE A 177 7.79 5.99 12.81
C PHE A 177 7.86 4.46 12.87
N SER A 178 9.08 3.89 12.81
CA SER A 178 9.29 2.44 12.98
C SER A 178 8.73 1.95 14.32
N ASP A 179 9.04 2.64 15.42
CA ASP A 179 8.62 2.26 16.76
C ASP A 179 7.09 2.44 16.95
N ALA A 180 6.53 3.56 16.49
CA ALA A 180 5.08 3.79 16.49
C ALA A 180 4.31 2.75 15.68
N ALA A 181 4.84 2.36 14.50
CA ALA A 181 4.26 1.31 13.68
C ALA A 181 4.23 -0.05 14.40
N LYS A 182 5.27 -0.39 15.16
CA LYS A 182 5.28 -1.62 15.99
C LYS A 182 4.19 -1.57 17.05
N VAL A 183 4.09 -0.47 17.79
CA VAL A 183 3.09 -0.29 18.85
C VAL A 183 1.66 -0.46 18.30
N VAL A 184 1.38 0.16 17.15
CA VAL A 184 0.08 0.03 16.47
C VAL A 184 -0.23 -1.43 16.12
N LEU A 185 0.74 -2.17 15.58
CA LEU A 185 0.55 -3.56 15.17
C LEU A 185 0.47 -4.54 16.34
N GLU A 186 1.21 -4.27 17.42
CA GLU A 186 1.08 -5.01 18.67
C GLU A 186 -0.30 -4.79 19.29
N ASN A 187 -0.80 -3.56 19.32
CA ASN A 187 -2.14 -3.25 19.82
C ASN A 187 -3.22 -3.88 18.96
N ARG A 188 -3.05 -3.94 17.64
CA ARG A 188 -3.94 -4.71 16.74
C ARG A 188 -4.01 -6.19 17.16
N VAL A 189 -2.88 -6.83 17.42
CA VAL A 189 -2.83 -8.24 17.84
C VAL A 189 -3.40 -8.43 19.24
N LYS A 190 -3.23 -7.47 20.16
CA LYS A 190 -3.92 -7.51 21.47
C LYS A 190 -5.43 -7.50 21.30
N ASN A 191 -5.96 -6.69 20.38
CA ASN A 191 -7.40 -6.65 20.09
C ASN A 191 -7.90 -7.87 19.30
N LYS A 192 -7.03 -8.53 18.51
CA LYS A 192 -7.35 -9.76 17.77
C LYS A 192 -6.21 -10.79 17.87
N PRO A 193 -6.16 -11.56 18.97
CA PRO A 193 -5.06 -12.48 19.26
C PRO A 193 -4.82 -13.55 18.18
N SER A 194 -5.83 -13.90 17.39
CA SER A 194 -5.71 -14.86 16.28
C SER A 194 -4.70 -14.42 15.21
N GLU A 195 -4.38 -13.12 15.10
CA GLU A 195 -3.42 -12.56 14.15
C GLU A 195 -1.96 -12.60 14.63
N LYS A 196 -1.70 -13.14 15.83
CA LYS A 196 -0.34 -13.19 16.43
C LYS A 196 0.72 -13.84 15.53
N HIS A 197 0.33 -14.80 14.70
CA HIS A 197 1.23 -15.47 13.76
C HIS A 197 1.81 -14.53 12.68
N PHE A 198 1.13 -13.42 12.36
CA PHE A 198 1.66 -12.41 11.43
C PHE A 198 2.64 -11.43 12.07
N LEU A 199 2.52 -11.21 13.38
CA LEU A 199 3.22 -10.13 14.10
C LEU A 199 4.73 -10.17 13.88
N LYS A 200 5.36 -11.35 13.89
CA LYS A 200 6.80 -11.48 13.65
C LYS A 200 7.22 -10.90 12.29
N GLY A 201 6.46 -11.20 11.23
CA GLY A 201 6.73 -10.68 9.89
C GLY A 201 6.46 -9.17 9.79
N TRP A 202 5.41 -8.71 10.45
CA TRP A 202 5.07 -7.29 10.54
C TRP A 202 6.15 -6.48 11.25
N LEU A 203 6.66 -6.95 12.39
CA LEU A 203 7.74 -6.29 13.13
C LEU A 203 9.05 -6.26 12.31
N LYS A 204 9.38 -7.36 11.62
CA LYS A 204 10.53 -7.40 10.71
C LYS A 204 10.41 -6.32 9.61
N ARG A 205 9.21 -6.17 9.03
CA ARG A 205 8.94 -5.13 8.03
C ARG A 205 9.06 -3.74 8.65
N THR A 206 8.41 -3.46 9.78
CA THR A 206 8.48 -2.13 10.40
C THR A 206 9.90 -1.75 10.85
N ASN A 207 10.76 -2.71 11.15
CA ASN A 207 12.15 -2.44 11.50
C ASN A 207 12.95 -1.82 10.35
N THR A 208 12.61 -2.11 9.09
CA THR A 208 13.33 -1.52 7.93
C THR A 208 13.07 -0.03 7.80
N TYR A 209 11.98 0.48 8.38
CA TYR A 209 11.61 1.90 8.32
C TYR A 209 12.54 2.82 9.11
N ALA A 210 13.32 2.28 10.05
CA ALA A 210 14.22 3.06 10.88
C ALA A 210 15.48 3.52 10.13
N THR A 211 15.73 2.99 8.94
CA THR A 211 16.94 3.22 8.16
C THR A 211 16.58 3.67 6.75
N PRO A 212 17.23 4.71 6.20
CA PRO A 212 17.12 5.01 4.78
C PRO A 212 17.52 3.79 3.95
N ILE A 213 16.71 3.44 2.95
CA ILE A 213 17.11 2.47 1.93
C ILE A 213 17.79 3.27 0.82
N TYR A 214 19.07 2.95 0.57
CA TYR A 214 19.84 3.46 -0.57
C TYR A 214 19.67 2.54 -1.78
#